data_AF-A0A5A7MVN9-F1
#
_entry.id   AF-A0A5A7MVN9-F1
#
_cell.length_a   1.000
_cell.length_b   1.000
_cell.length_c   1.000
_cell.angle_alpha   90.00
_cell.angle_beta   90.00
_cell.angle_gamma   90.00
#
_symmetry.space_group_name_H-M   'P 1'
#
loop_
_entity.id
_entity.type
_entity.pdbx_description
1 polymer ?
#
loop_
_entity_poly.entity_id
_entity_poly.type
_entity_poly.pdbx_seq_one_letter_code
_entity_poly.pdbx_strand_id
1 'polypeptide(L)'
;MVTTHRDPEGRSTVFDHLPSHLPRVISVGRLDLNSEGLLLLTNDGALARWMEMPKTGWIRRYKVRAHGTADEAKLKALAEGAVVDGIVYEPLKPPWKRFQAAMRG
;
A
#
# COMPACT_ATOMS: atom_id res chain seq x y z
N MET A 1 0.56 10.12 -10.70
CA MET A 1 0.03 10.96 -9.61
C MET A 1 0.74 10.57 -8.32
N VAL A 2 1.09 11.52 -7.45
CA VAL A 2 1.87 11.25 -6.22
C VAL A 2 1.08 11.56 -4.96
N THR A 3 1.30 10.80 -3.88
CA THR A 3 0.71 11.06 -2.56
C THR A 3 1.59 12.01 -1.73
N THR A 4 1.61 13.29 -2.10
CA THR A 4 2.27 14.37 -1.36
C THR A 4 1.53 15.70 -1.58
N HIS A 5 1.56 16.61 -0.60
CA HIS A 5 0.99 17.96 -0.75
C HIS A 5 1.82 18.90 -1.61
N ARG A 6 3.11 18.61 -1.79
CA ARG A 6 4.02 19.39 -2.62
C ARG A 6 4.99 18.41 -3.28
N ASP A 7 4.96 18.37 -4.60
CA ASP A 7 5.93 17.62 -5.39
C ASP A 7 6.97 18.59 -5.99
N PRO A 8 8.26 18.47 -5.63
CA PRO A 8 9.31 19.34 -6.17
C PRO A 8 9.49 19.21 -7.69
N GLU A 9 9.12 18.07 -8.26
CA GLU A 9 9.21 17.77 -9.69
C GLU A 9 7.98 18.25 -10.49
N GLY A 10 6.99 18.86 -9.82
CA GLY A 10 5.81 19.43 -10.47
C GLY A 10 4.79 18.40 -10.97
N ARG A 11 4.87 17.13 -10.53
CA ARG A 11 3.87 16.11 -10.88
C ARG A 11 2.55 16.39 -10.17
N SER A 12 1.45 16.02 -10.82
CA SER A 12 0.12 16.11 -10.19
C SER A 12 0.03 15.23 -8.95
N THR A 13 -0.55 15.80 -7.91
CA THR A 13 -0.77 15.19 -6.60
C THR A 13 -2.18 14.64 -6.48
N VAL A 14 -2.38 13.67 -5.57
CA VAL A 14 -3.73 13.17 -5.23
C VAL A 14 -4.68 14.26 -4.75
N PHE A 15 -4.15 15.34 -4.17
CA PHE A 15 -4.94 16.42 -3.61
C PHE A 15 -5.48 17.37 -4.68
N ASP A 16 -4.83 17.43 -5.86
CA ASP A 16 -5.28 18.25 -6.99
C ASP A 16 -6.62 17.76 -7.56
N HIS A 17 -6.95 16.49 -7.34
CA HIS A 17 -8.15 15.83 -7.85
C HIS A 17 -9.29 15.76 -6.83
N LEU A 18 -9.12 16.36 -5.64
CA LEU A 18 -10.15 16.38 -4.62
C LEU A 18 -11.18 17.49 -4.87
N PRO A 19 -12.45 17.28 -4.49
CA PRO A 19 -13.46 18.34 -4.56
C PRO A 19 -13.03 19.60 -3.80
N SER A 20 -13.20 20.77 -4.42
CA SER A 20 -12.75 22.06 -3.87
C SER A 20 -13.42 22.49 -2.58
N HIS A 21 -14.58 21.89 -2.24
CA HIS A 21 -15.31 22.19 -1.01
C HIS A 21 -14.79 21.43 0.21
N LEU A 22 -13.88 20.46 0.03
CA LEU A 22 -13.32 19.73 1.15
C LEU A 22 -12.38 20.63 1.96
N PRO A 23 -12.35 20.50 3.30
CA PRO A 23 -11.34 21.15 4.11
C PRO A 23 -9.96 20.61 3.73
N ARG A 24 -8.91 21.29 4.19
CA ARG A 24 -7.55 20.77 4.05
C ARG A 24 -7.45 19.42 4.77
N VAL A 25 -7.19 18.38 4.00
CA VAL A 25 -6.97 17.01 4.45
C VAL A 25 -5.54 16.59 4.22
N ILE A 26 -5.09 15.57 4.93
CA ILE A 26 -3.81 14.87 4.77
C ILE A 26 -4.09 13.40 4.49
N SER A 27 -3.14 12.69 3.88
CA SER A 27 -3.24 11.25 3.67
C SER A 27 -2.82 10.47 4.91
N VAL A 28 -3.47 9.31 5.12
CA VAL A 28 -3.02 8.29 6.06
C VAL A 28 -2.09 7.34 5.31
N GLY A 29 -0.78 7.57 5.45
CA GLY A 29 0.25 6.91 4.67
C GLY A 29 0.34 7.42 3.23
N ARG A 30 1.00 6.63 2.39
CA ARG A 30 1.23 6.93 0.97
C ARG A 30 0.94 5.72 0.11
N LEU A 31 0.48 5.95 -1.12
CA LEU A 31 0.57 4.97 -2.19
C LEU A 31 1.84 5.27 -3.00
N ASP A 32 2.57 4.22 -3.35
CA ASP A 32 3.71 4.35 -4.25
C ASP A 32 3.23 4.76 -5.66
N LEU A 33 4.10 5.38 -6.45
CA LEU A 33 3.75 5.94 -7.77
C LEU A 33 3.10 4.92 -8.72
N ASN A 34 3.52 3.66 -8.64
CA ASN A 34 3.04 2.56 -9.49
C ASN A 34 1.97 1.70 -8.80
N SER A 35 1.45 2.14 -7.66
CA SER A 35 0.42 1.45 -6.90
C SER A 35 -0.94 2.13 -7.10
N GLU A 36 -1.99 1.31 -7.08
CA GLU A 36 -3.39 1.76 -7.10
C GLU A 36 -4.09 1.22 -5.85
N GLY A 37 -5.13 1.91 -5.39
CA GLY A 37 -6.00 1.37 -4.35
C GLY A 37 -6.62 2.43 -3.45
N LEU A 38 -6.97 1.98 -2.24
CA LEU A 38 -7.62 2.79 -1.23
C LEU A 38 -6.60 3.74 -0.58
N LEU A 39 -6.87 5.03 -0.65
CA LEU A 39 -6.17 6.06 0.11
C LEU A 39 -7.14 6.71 1.11
N LEU A 40 -6.82 6.64 2.39
CA LEU A 40 -7.60 7.31 3.43
C LEU A 40 -7.10 8.73 3.62
N LEU A 41 -8.04 9.66 3.79
CA LEU A 41 -7.76 11.08 4.02
C LEU A 41 -8.44 11.51 5.32
N THR A 42 -7.78 12.38 6.08
CA THR A 42 -8.33 12.97 7.31
C THR A 42 -7.86 14.41 7.47
N ASN A 43 -8.57 15.23 8.24
CA ASN A 43 -8.12 16.55 8.67
C ASN A 43 -7.42 16.50 10.05
N ASP A 44 -7.32 15.33 10.67
CA ASP A 44 -6.68 15.11 11.97
C ASP A 44 -5.28 14.49 11.81
N GLY A 45 -4.25 15.30 12.07
CA GLY A 45 -2.84 14.90 12.07
C GLY A 45 -2.48 13.82 13.08
N ALA A 46 -3.10 13.84 14.26
CA ALA A 46 -2.85 12.86 15.30
C ALA A 46 -3.44 11.50 14.92
N LEU A 47 -4.64 11.48 14.34
CA LEU A 47 -5.26 10.26 13.82
C LEU A 47 -4.46 9.64 12.69
N ALA A 48 -4.04 10.45 11.69
CA ALA A 48 -3.22 9.96 10.58
C ALA A 48 -1.94 9.32 11.09
N ARG A 49 -1.21 10.03 11.97
CA ARG A 49 0.01 9.50 12.59
C ARG A 49 -0.27 8.21 13.36
N TRP A 50 -1.32 8.16 14.16
CA TRP A 50 -1.67 6.97 14.93
C TRP A 50 -1.90 5.76 13.99
N MET A 51 -2.69 5.91 12.93
CA MET A 51 -2.96 4.83 11.95
C MET A 51 -1.72 4.41 11.13
N GLU A 52 -0.69 5.26 11.06
CA GLU A 52 0.59 4.93 10.40
C GLU A 52 1.55 4.15 11.29
N MET A 53 1.45 4.27 12.62
CA MET A 53 2.40 3.66 13.52
C MET A 53 2.24 2.12 13.53
N PRO A 54 3.31 1.34 13.27
CA PRO A 54 3.25 -0.13 13.27
C PRO A 54 2.71 -0.71 14.59
N LYS A 55 3.02 -0.06 15.72
CA LYS A 55 2.60 -0.47 17.07
C LYS A 55 1.08 -0.50 17.28
N THR A 56 0.30 0.16 16.43
CA THR A 56 -1.16 0.14 16.54
C THR A 56 -1.76 -1.18 16.06
N GLY A 57 -1.00 -1.99 15.32
CA GLY A 57 -1.50 -3.24 14.75
C GLY A 57 -2.56 -3.03 13.67
N TRP A 58 -2.71 -1.81 13.14
CA TRP A 58 -3.67 -1.54 12.07
C TRP A 58 -3.36 -2.39 10.83
N ILE A 59 -4.29 -3.28 10.48
CA ILE A 59 -4.08 -4.26 9.41
C ILE A 59 -4.22 -3.57 8.05
N ARG A 60 -3.17 -3.68 7.24
CA ARG A 60 -3.18 -3.28 5.83
C ARG A 60 -3.23 -4.54 4.95
N ARG A 61 -4.19 -4.59 4.02
CA ARG A 61 -4.37 -5.72 3.11
C ARG A 61 -4.08 -5.27 1.68
N TYR A 62 -3.25 -6.03 0.98
CA TYR A 62 -2.84 -5.73 -0.38
C TYR A 62 -3.25 -6.86 -1.32
N LYS A 63 -3.57 -6.50 -2.57
CA LYS A 63 -3.68 -7.45 -3.69
C LYS A 63 -2.51 -7.18 -4.61
N VAL A 64 -1.62 -8.17 -4.77
CA VAL A 64 -0.39 -8.03 -5.52
C VAL A 64 -0.42 -8.93 -6.75
N ARG A 65 0.15 -8.46 -7.86
CA ARG A 65 0.47 -9.28 -9.03
C ARG A 65 1.99 -9.40 -9.10
N ALA A 66 2.49 -10.64 -9.16
CA ALA A 66 3.91 -10.94 -9.28
C ALA A 66 4.17 -11.68 -10.60
N HIS A 67 5.36 -11.48 -11.16
CA HIS A 67 5.81 -12.23 -12.34
C HIS A 67 6.18 -13.66 -11.96
N GLY A 68 5.82 -14.62 -12.81
CA GLY A 68 6.06 -16.04 -12.60
C GLY A 68 4.97 -16.75 -11.78
N THR A 69 5.24 -18.00 -11.43
CA THR A 69 4.28 -18.84 -10.68
C THR A 69 4.65 -18.85 -9.20
N ALA A 70 3.73 -18.35 -8.38
CA ALA A 70 3.73 -18.61 -6.94
C ALA A 70 3.19 -20.04 -6.72
N ASP A 71 4.08 -21.02 -6.69
CA ASP A 71 3.77 -22.39 -6.27
C ASP A 71 3.56 -22.47 -4.75
N GLU A 72 3.06 -23.60 -4.27
CA GLU A 72 2.73 -23.80 -2.86
C GLU A 72 3.97 -23.73 -1.96
N ALA A 73 5.12 -24.22 -2.43
CA ALA A 73 6.37 -24.17 -1.68
C ALA A 73 6.83 -22.72 -1.43
N LYS A 74 6.76 -21.86 -2.45
CA LYS A 74 7.07 -20.43 -2.33
C LYS A 74 6.09 -19.70 -1.40
N LEU A 75 4.79 -20.01 -1.51
CA LEU A 75 3.79 -19.41 -0.61
C LEU A 75 4.00 -19.84 0.83
N LYS A 76 4.39 -21.10 1.08
CA LYS A 76 4.73 -21.60 2.41
C LYS A 76 5.97 -20.91 2.97
N ALA A 77 7.02 -20.78 2.17
CA ALA A 77 8.23 -20.05 2.57
C ALA A 77 7.92 -18.59 2.95
N LEU A 78 7.07 -17.91 2.18
CA LEU A 78 6.63 -16.55 2.51
C LEU A 78 5.84 -16.48 3.84
N ALA A 79 5.07 -17.53 4.18
CA ALA A 79 4.35 -17.63 5.44
C ALA A 79 5.26 -17.90 6.65
N GLU A 80 6.55 -18.15 6.44
CA GLU A 80 7.56 -18.28 7.51
C GLU A 80 8.34 -16.97 7.73
N GLY A 81 8.09 -15.94 6.91
CA GLY A 81 8.84 -14.69 6.87
C GLY A 81 9.96 -14.73 5.84
N ALA A 82 10.69 -13.61 5.67
CA ALA A 82 11.78 -13.53 4.70
C ALA A 82 12.87 -12.56 5.15
N VAL A 83 14.08 -12.75 4.66
CA VAL A 83 15.16 -11.77 4.78
C VAL A 83 15.41 -11.17 3.40
N VAL A 84 15.27 -9.85 3.28
CA VAL A 84 15.53 -9.11 2.04
C VAL A 84 16.49 -7.99 2.38
N ASP A 85 17.65 -7.95 1.71
CA ASP A 85 18.71 -6.95 1.92
C ASP A 85 19.12 -6.79 3.40
N GLY A 86 19.16 -7.91 4.13
CA GLY A 86 19.51 -7.94 5.56
C GLY A 86 18.38 -7.53 6.51
N ILE A 87 17.21 -7.16 5.99
CA ILE A 87 16.03 -6.81 6.78
C ILE A 87 15.15 -8.05 6.96
N VAL A 88 14.79 -8.35 8.20
CA VAL A 88 13.88 -9.44 8.54
C VAL A 88 12.44 -8.95 8.44
N TYR A 89 11.67 -9.58 7.56
CA TYR A 89 10.25 -9.33 7.37
C TYR A 89 9.42 -10.40 8.08
N GLU A 90 8.37 -9.95 8.77
CA GLU A 90 7.42 -10.83 9.43
C GLU A 90 6.71 -11.77 8.43
N PRO A 91 6.26 -12.94 8.90
CA PRO A 91 5.37 -13.82 8.17
C PRO A 91 4.22 -13.10 7.50
N LEU A 92 4.08 -13.37 6.21
CA LEU A 92 2.90 -13.02 5.45
C LEU A 92 1.69 -13.78 6.07
N LYS A 93 0.61 -13.07 6.41
CA LYS A 93 -0.62 -13.66 6.99
C LYS A 93 -1.66 -14.02 5.91
N PRO A 94 -2.23 -15.24 5.92
CA PRO A 94 -3.30 -15.64 5.01
C PRO A 94 -4.58 -14.80 5.21
N PRO A 95 -5.55 -14.80 4.26
CA PRO A 95 -5.66 -15.69 3.10
C PRO A 95 -4.97 -15.17 1.83
N TRP A 96 -4.25 -16.06 1.15
CA TRP A 96 -3.78 -15.88 -0.23
C TRP A 96 -4.88 -16.31 -1.18
N LYS A 97 -5.27 -15.46 -2.13
CA LYS A 97 -6.09 -15.87 -3.27
C LYS A 97 -5.26 -15.77 -4.54
N ARG A 98 -4.99 -16.92 -5.18
CA ARG A 98 -4.36 -16.96 -6.50
C ARG A 98 -5.40 -16.54 -7.53
N PHE A 99 -5.17 -15.41 -8.18
CA PHE A 99 -5.94 -14.98 -9.34
C PHE A 99 -5.11 -15.28 -10.58
N GLN A 100 -5.49 -16.30 -11.35
CA GLN A 100 -5.00 -16.46 -12.71
C GLN A 100 -5.77 -15.47 -13.58
N ALA A 101 -5.11 -14.41 -14.04
CA ALA A 101 -5.66 -13.63 -15.13
C ALA A 101 -5.48 -14.47 -16.40
N ALA A 102 -6.57 -14.85 -17.07
CA ALA A 102 -6.49 -15.29 -18.44
C ALA A 102 -5.89 -14.11 -19.23
N MET A 103 -4.67 -14.28 -19.75
CA MET A 103 -4.13 -13.32 -20.70
C MET A 103 -5.02 -13.38 -21.92
N ARG A 104 -5.92 -12.40 -22.08
CA ARG A 104 -6.52 -12.13 -23.39
C ARG A 104 -5.42 -11.45 -24.20
N GLY A 105 -4.96 -12.15 -25.23
CA GLY A 105 -4.15 -11.57 -26.30
C GLY A 105 -4.94 -10.58 -27.13
#